data_AF-A0A4R9KBR8-F1
#
_entry.id   AF-A0A4R9KBR8-F1
#
_cell.length_a   1.000
_cell.length_b   1.000
_cell.length_c   1.000
_cell.angle_alpha   90.00
_cell.angle_beta   90.00
_cell.angle_gamma   90.00
#
_symmetry.space_group_name_H-M   'P 1'
#
loop_
_entity.id
_entity.type
_entity.pdbx_description
1 polymer ?
#
loop_
_entity_poly.entity_id
_entity_poly.type
_entity_poly.pdbx_seq_one_letter_code
_entity_poly.pdbx_strand_id
1 'polypeptide(L)' 'MFILFLLGIYFIPSIIAWVKKNNFTLVILINVFAGWTGIGWIAAFVLSVVKIKSK' A
#
# COMPACT_ATOMS: atom_id res chain seq x y z
N MET A 1 -14.92 -12.37 12.77
CA MET A 1 -14.23 -13.17 11.73
C MET A 1 -13.92 -12.35 10.48
N PHE A 2 -14.91 -11.75 9.80
CA PHE A 2 -14.72 -10.99 8.54
C PHE A 2 -13.77 -9.79 8.64
N ILE A 3 -13.79 -9.05 9.74
CA ILE A 3 -12.97 -7.84 9.93
C ILE A 3 -11.47 -8.16 9.87
N LEU A 4 -11.04 -9.31 10.40
CA LEU A 4 -9.64 -9.74 10.34
C LEU A 4 -9.18 -9.99 8.91
N PHE A 5 -10.06 -10.54 8.07
CA PHE A 5 -9.79 -10.82 6.67
C PHE A 5 -9.66 -9.53 5.85
N LEU A 6 -10.57 -8.57 6.08
CA LEU A 6 -10.50 -7.23 5.48
C LEU A 6 -9.24 -6.47 5.90
N LEU A 7 -8.85 -6.57 7.18
CA LEU A 7 -7.57 -6.02 7.67
C LEU A 7 -6.37 -6.65 6.96
N GLY A 8 -6.37 -7.96 6.74
CA GLY A 8 -5.33 -8.64 5.96
C GLY A 8 -5.21 -8.09 4.54
N ILE A 9 -6.34 -7.88 3.86
CA ILE A 9 -6.38 -7.29 2.50
C ILE A 9 -5.90 -5.83 2.51
N TYR A 10 -6.25 -5.07 3.54
CA TYR A 10 -5.87 -3.67 3.68
C TYR A 10 -4.35 -3.46 3.69
N PHE A 11 -3.60 -4.40 4.29
CA PHE A 11 -2.14 -4.33 4.38
C PHE A 11 -1.39 -4.93 3.18
N ILE A 12 -2.07 -5.53 2.19
CA ILE A 12 -1.44 -6.07 0.97
C ILE A 12 -0.47 -5.08 0.29
N PRO A 13 -0.87 -3.83 -0.04
CA PRO A 13 0.05 -2.88 -0.69
C PRO A 13 1.31 -2.60 0.14
N SER A 14 1.18 -2.50 1.47
CA SER A 14 2.31 -2.31 2.38
C SER A 14 3.25 -3.51 2.38
N ILE A 15 2.72 -4.74 2.38
CA ILE A 15 3.52 -5.97 2.32
C ILE A 15 4.26 -6.08 0.98
N ILE A 16 3.59 -5.80 -0.15
CA ILE A 16 4.21 -5.83 -1.48
C ILE A 16 5.36 -4.82 -1.56
N ALA A 17 5.13 -3.59 -1.07
CA ALA A 17 6.16 -2.54 -1.07
C ALA A 17 7.36 -2.90 -0.20
N TRP A 18 7.13 -3.58 0.93
CA TRP A 18 8.18 -4.07 1.81
C TRP A 18 9.03 -5.17 1.15
N VAL A 19 8.38 -6.18 0.55
CA VAL A 19 9.05 -7.28 -0.15
C VAL A 19 9.84 -6.77 -1.35
N LYS A 20 9.27 -5.82 -2.12
CA LYS A 20 9.95 -5.21 -3.28
C LYS A 20 10.98 -4.15 -2.89
N LYS A 21 11.11 -3.80 -1.60
CA LYS A 21 11.97 -2.72 -1.07
C LYS A 21 11.85 -1.42 -1.87
N ASN A 22 10.63 -1.08 -2.25
CA ASN A 22 10.39 -0.03 -3.24
C ASN A 22 9.22 0.83 -2.81
N ASN A 23 9.46 2.15 -2.71
CA ASN A 23 8.48 3.15 -2.29
C ASN A 23 7.78 2.86 -0.95
N PHE A 24 8.36 2.02 -0.08
CA PHE A 24 7.71 1.56 1.15
C PHE A 24 7.18 2.69 2.03
N THR A 25 8.00 3.73 2.26
CA THR A 25 7.60 4.92 3.02
C THR A 25 6.39 5.62 2.43
N LEU A 26 6.35 5.71 1.10
CA LEU A 26 5.36 6.45 0.33
C LEU A 26 4.04 5.65 0.24
N VAL A 27 4.14 4.32 0.12
CA VAL A 27 3.02 3.39 0.21
C VAL A 27 2.40 3.40 1.62
N ILE A 28 3.21 3.41 2.69
CA ILE A 28 2.70 3.54 4.06
C ILE A 28 1.97 4.85 4.26
N LEU A 29 2.55 5.98 3.80
CA LEU A 29 1.91 7.28 3.91
C LEU A 29 0.52 7.27 3.27
N ILE A 30 0.43 6.82 2.02
CA ILE A 30 -0.85 6.76 1.31
C ILE A 30 -1.80 5.77 2.00
N ASN A 31 -1.32 4.62 2.46
CA ASN A 31 -2.19 3.63 3.10
C ASN A 31 -2.72 4.11 4.47
N VAL A 32 -1.99 4.96 5.20
CA VAL A 32 -2.43 5.54 6.48
C VAL A 32 -3.36 6.74 6.26
N PHE A 33 -3.00 7.67 5.38
CA PHE A 33 -3.76 8.92 5.19
C PHE A 33 -4.93 8.79 4.22
N ALA A 34 -4.81 7.92 3.23
CA ALA A 34 -5.77 7.78 2.13
C ALA A 34 -6.25 6.33 1.91
N GLY A 35 -5.67 5.32 2.56
CA GLY A 35 -6.05 3.91 2.36
C GLY A 35 -7.49 3.59 2.77
N TRP A 36 -8.04 4.33 3.74
CA TRP A 36 -9.46 4.30 4.10
C TRP A 36 -10.40 4.75 2.97
N THR A 37 -9.87 5.42 1.95
CA THR A 37 -10.56 5.65 0.68
C THR A 37 -10.18 4.53 -0.29
N GLY A 38 -11.16 3.95 -0.99
CA GLY A 38 -10.86 2.92 -2.00
C GLY A 38 -9.84 3.40 -3.05
N ILE A 39 -9.83 4.69 -3.36
CA ILE A 39 -8.87 5.33 -4.28
C ILE A 39 -7.45 5.33 -3.70
N GLY A 40 -7.27 5.71 -2.43
CA GLY A 40 -5.96 5.70 -1.80
C GLY A 40 -5.40 4.29 -1.61
N TRP A 41 -6.26 3.30 -1.39
CA TRP A 41 -5.82 1.90 -1.40
C TRP A 41 -5.30 1.46 -2.78
N ILE A 42 -6.00 1.81 -3.86
CA ILE A 42 -5.55 1.55 -5.24
C ILE A 42 -4.24 2.28 -5.54
N ALA A 43 -4.11 3.55 -5.13
CA ALA A 43 -2.88 4.31 -5.32
C ALA A 43 -1.69 3.68 -4.58
N ALA A 44 -1.88 3.26 -3.32
CA ALA A 44 -0.89 2.53 -2.54
C ALA A 44 -0.51 1.20 -3.21
N PHE A 45 -1.49 0.49 -3.79
CA PHE A 45 -1.26 -0.74 -4.55
C PHE A 45 -0.41 -0.49 -5.79
N VAL A 46 -0.78 0.44 -6.67
CA VAL A 46 0.00 0.78 -7.87
C VAL A 46 1.43 1.16 -7.49
N LEU A 47 1.59 2.00 -6.47
CA LEU A 47 2.88 2.48 -5.99
C LEU A 47 3.76 1.37 -5.39
N SER A 48 3.15 0.33 -4.80
CA SER A 48 3.87 -0.85 -4.31
C SER A 48 4.49 -1.67 -5.45
N VAL A 49 3.94 -1.58 -6.66
CA VAL A 49 4.42 -2.33 -7.83
C VAL A 49 5.35 -1.52 -8.72
N VAL A 50 5.10 -0.21 -8.85
CA VAL A 50 5.88 0.71 -9.69
C VAL A 50 7.20 1.08 -9.02
N LYS A 51 8.30 1.15 -9.78
CA LYS A 51 9.59 1.65 -9.29
C LYS A 51 9.75 3.11 -9.64
N ILE A 52 9.71 3.97 -8.63
CA ILE A 52 9.97 5.40 -8.85
C ILE A 52 11.48 5.54 -8.98
N LYS A 53 11.92 6.06 -10.12
CA LYS A 53 13.32 6.42 -10.33
C LYS A 53 13.56 7.71 -9.56
N SER A 54 14.23 7.62 -8.40
CA SER A 54 14.77 8.82 -7.76
C SER A 54 15.85 9.37 -8.70
N LYS A 55 15.63 10.60 -9.17
CA LYS A 55 16.51 11.30 -10.10
C LYS A 55 17.84 11.65 -9.44
#